data_AF-A0A932A7Z2-F1
#
_entry.id   AF-A0A932A7Z2-F1
#
_cell.length_a   1.000
_cell.length_b   1.000
_cell.length_c   1.000
_cell.angle_alpha   90.00
_cell.angle_beta   90.00
_cell.angle_gamma   90.00
#
_symmetry.space_group_name_H-M   'P 1'
#
loop_
_entity.id
_entity.type
_entity.pdbx_description
1 polymer ?
#
loop_
_entity_poly.entity_id
_entity_poly.type
_entity_poly.pdbx_seq_one_letter_code
_entity_poly.pdbx_strand_id
1 'polypeptide(L)'
;MEIWHRIWIDGKDVEDWRGRGLKVNPIRSAFYPDGTAKTWVGDVSESSSLWPEAKAYVGDRPHFLNTIFTDEERLAAEWCILRGLYTLPKPEGGYWSPLYYGGMCPVCGSGWTQIAPFRLSMEPNVRRNAFASLGGDELFSTDAVLSQFATEGVRGFEIQPVLINRERCASNNVKQVIASNVAGPALAEDLVEHEHFRSTKCACCGRTWHLYYSRGMLPLRRSALRSDVDFQMTDEWFGSGRAARREILVSRRVVHMILKNKWRGAGLAPVQVV
;
A
#
# COMPACT_ATOMS: atom_id res chain seq x y z
N MET A 1 7.98 8.97 -13.98
CA MET A 1 7.93 7.82 -13.06
C MET A 1 9.13 6.95 -13.34
N GLU A 2 9.57 6.22 -12.33
CA GLU A 2 10.72 5.33 -12.46
C GLU A 2 10.38 3.99 -11.83
N ILE A 3 10.64 2.91 -12.57
CA ILE A 3 10.37 1.55 -12.11
C ILE A 3 11.65 1.00 -11.49
N TRP A 4 11.54 0.53 -10.25
CA TRP A 4 12.63 0.01 -9.46
C TRP A 4 12.41 -1.46 -9.13
N HIS A 5 13.49 -2.22 -9.25
CA HIS A 5 13.55 -3.62 -8.91
C HIS A 5 14.50 -3.80 -7.73
N ARG A 6 14.01 -4.41 -6.66
CA ARG A 6 14.85 -4.97 -5.60
C ARG A 6 15.12 -6.42 -5.92
N ILE A 7 16.37 -6.72 -6.22
CA ILE A 7 16.85 -8.03 -6.66
C ILE A 7 17.61 -8.72 -5.53
N TRP A 8 17.47 -10.03 -5.42
CA TRP A 8 18.23 -10.86 -4.48
C TRP A 8 19.48 -11.36 -5.18
N ILE A 9 20.62 -11.18 -4.53
CA ILE A 9 21.94 -11.49 -5.07
C ILE A 9 22.57 -12.54 -4.16
N ASP A 10 23.03 -13.62 -4.76
CA ASP A 10 23.75 -14.67 -4.05
C ASP A 10 25.10 -14.12 -3.55
N GLY A 11 25.52 -14.51 -2.34
CA GLY A 11 26.75 -14.02 -1.73
C GLY A 11 28.01 -14.13 -2.62
N LYS A 12 28.07 -15.16 -3.47
CA LYS A 12 29.17 -15.39 -4.43
C LYS A 12 29.23 -14.36 -5.57
N ASP A 13 28.11 -13.69 -5.88
CA ASP A 13 28.01 -12.77 -7.02
C ASP A 13 28.16 -11.30 -6.57
N VAL A 14 28.25 -11.04 -5.26
CA VAL A 14 28.20 -9.70 -4.65
C VAL A 14 29.33 -8.80 -5.12
N GLU A 15 30.56 -9.31 -5.16
CA GLU A 15 31.72 -8.50 -5.53
C GLU A 15 31.72 -8.12 -7.01
N ASP A 16 31.18 -8.97 -7.89
CA ASP A 16 30.95 -8.63 -9.29
C ASP A 16 29.94 -7.48 -9.42
N TRP A 17 28.79 -7.58 -8.74
CA TRP A 17 27.80 -6.50 -8.73
C TRP A 17 28.33 -5.18 -8.15
N ARG A 18 29.14 -5.25 -7.08
CA ARG A 18 29.82 -4.08 -6.52
C ARG A 18 30.81 -3.46 -7.51
N GLY A 19 31.60 -4.30 -8.20
CA GLY A 19 32.54 -3.86 -9.23
C GLY A 19 31.86 -3.12 -10.37
N ARG A 20 30.61 -3.47 -10.68
CA ARG A 20 29.76 -2.77 -11.66
C ARG A 20 29.07 -1.52 -11.11
N GLY A 21 29.27 -1.19 -9.83
CA GLY A 21 28.71 0.00 -9.19
C GLY A 21 27.32 -0.19 -8.58
N LEU A 22 26.78 -1.41 -8.52
CA LEU A 22 25.50 -1.65 -7.83
C LEU A 22 25.71 -1.60 -6.31
N LYS A 23 24.94 -0.75 -5.64
CA LYS A 23 24.92 -0.73 -4.18
C LYS A 23 24.12 -1.92 -3.66
N VAL A 24 24.80 -2.80 -2.93
CA VAL A 24 24.24 -4.03 -2.37
C VAL A 24 24.35 -4.05 -0.85
N ASN A 25 23.31 -4.56 -0.18
CA ASN A 25 23.23 -4.65 1.28
C ASN A 25 22.89 -6.08 1.72
N PRO A 26 23.48 -6.59 2.82
CA PRO A 26 23.20 -7.95 3.27
C PRO A 26 21.81 -8.05 3.88
N ILE A 27 21.11 -9.17 3.64
CA ILE A 27 19.85 -9.46 4.33
C ILE A 27 20.17 -9.98 5.74
N ARG A 28 19.71 -9.24 6.76
CA ARG A 28 20.05 -9.50 8.17
C ARG A 28 19.63 -10.87 8.73
N SER A 29 18.81 -11.63 8.02
CA SER A 29 18.32 -12.96 8.44
C SER A 29 18.98 -14.13 7.71
N ALA A 30 19.95 -13.88 6.81
CA ALA A 30 20.53 -14.91 5.95
C ALA A 30 22.06 -14.91 6.03
N PHE A 31 22.62 -15.53 7.07
CA PHE A 31 24.07 -15.68 7.26
C PHE A 31 24.49 -17.16 7.31
N TYR A 32 25.73 -17.43 6.92
CA TYR A 32 26.44 -18.67 7.21
C TYR A 32 26.91 -18.68 8.67
N PRO A 33 27.28 -19.86 9.23
CA PRO A 33 27.78 -19.96 10.60
C PRO A 33 29.05 -19.12 10.86
N ASP A 34 29.82 -18.82 9.83
CA ASP A 34 31.02 -17.96 9.89
C ASP A 34 30.71 -16.45 9.88
N GLY A 35 29.42 -16.07 9.85
CA GLY A 35 28.97 -14.68 9.83
C GLY A 35 28.95 -14.03 8.44
N THR A 36 29.24 -14.77 7.36
CA THR A 36 29.12 -14.24 5.99
C THR A 36 27.66 -14.25 5.53
N ALA A 37 27.21 -13.17 4.87
CA ALA A 37 25.83 -13.08 4.40
C ALA A 37 25.62 -13.98 3.17
N LYS A 38 24.67 -14.91 3.27
CA LYS A 38 24.23 -15.81 2.19
C LYS A 38 23.55 -15.04 1.05
N THR A 39 22.81 -14.00 1.40
CA THR A 39 21.95 -13.29 0.46
C THR A 39 22.02 -11.79 0.68
N TRP A 40 22.10 -11.07 -0.43
CA TRP A 40 22.20 -9.63 -0.51
C TRP A 40 21.03 -9.09 -1.33
N VAL A 41 20.74 -7.80 -1.17
CA VAL A 41 19.76 -7.09 -1.99
C VAL A 41 20.39 -5.88 -2.64
N GLY A 42 20.09 -5.69 -3.92
CA GLY A 42 20.38 -4.48 -4.68
C GLY A 42 19.10 -3.86 -5.22
N ASP A 43 19.03 -2.54 -5.23
CA ASP A 43 17.94 -1.79 -5.85
C ASP A 43 18.46 -1.23 -7.18
N VAL A 44 17.78 -1.54 -8.28
CA VAL A 44 18.14 -1.10 -9.64
C VAL A 44 16.92 -0.53 -10.35
N SER A 45 17.07 0.65 -10.95
CA SER A 45 16.04 1.26 -11.79
C SER A 45 16.09 0.71 -13.21
N GLU A 46 14.95 0.63 -13.89
CA GLU A 46 14.91 0.31 -15.33
C GLU A 46 15.61 1.34 -16.23
N SER A 47 15.81 2.56 -15.73
CA SER A 47 16.59 3.62 -16.42
C SER A 47 18.10 3.44 -16.25
N SER A 48 18.54 2.57 -15.34
CA SER A 48 19.96 2.30 -15.07
C SER A 48 20.62 1.57 -16.24
N SER A 49 21.87 1.91 -16.53
CA SER A 49 22.69 1.15 -17.48
C SER A 49 22.92 -0.30 -17.05
N LEU A 50 22.76 -0.62 -15.76
CA LEU A 50 22.89 -1.99 -15.22
C LEU A 50 21.60 -2.81 -15.41
N TRP A 51 20.49 -2.21 -15.83
CA TRP A 51 19.20 -2.89 -15.90
C TRP A 51 19.18 -4.11 -16.82
N PRO A 52 19.72 -4.08 -18.06
CA PRO A 52 19.69 -5.25 -18.93
C PRO A 52 20.35 -6.49 -18.32
N GLU A 53 21.48 -6.28 -17.64
CA GLU A 53 22.23 -7.32 -16.94
C GLU A 53 21.50 -7.80 -15.69
N ALA A 54 20.94 -6.87 -14.92
CA ALA A 54 20.17 -7.20 -13.72
C ALA A 54 18.90 -7.99 -14.07
N LYS A 55 18.20 -7.60 -15.15
CA LYS A 55 17.03 -8.32 -15.68
C LYS A 55 17.42 -9.74 -16.11
N ALA A 56 18.52 -9.90 -16.85
CA ALA A 56 19.03 -11.20 -17.25
C ALA A 56 19.44 -12.07 -16.05
N TYR A 57 20.07 -11.48 -15.05
CA TYR A 57 20.41 -12.16 -13.80
C TYR A 57 19.16 -12.63 -13.07
N VAL A 58 18.19 -11.74 -12.84
CA VAL A 58 16.94 -12.07 -12.15
C VAL A 58 16.21 -13.20 -12.87
N GLY A 59 16.04 -13.12 -14.18
CA GLY A 59 15.28 -14.11 -14.96
C GLY A 59 13.88 -14.30 -14.36
N ASP A 60 13.48 -15.55 -14.11
CA ASP A 60 12.20 -15.89 -13.49
C ASP A 60 12.23 -15.86 -11.95
N ARG A 61 13.34 -15.46 -11.33
CA ARG A 61 13.45 -15.44 -9.87
C ARG A 61 12.51 -14.38 -9.28
N PRO A 62 11.85 -14.67 -8.15
CA PRO A 62 11.07 -13.69 -7.43
C PRO A 62 11.91 -12.46 -7.11
N HIS A 63 11.38 -11.29 -7.44
CA HIS A 63 11.97 -10.02 -7.07
C HIS A 63 10.87 -9.02 -6.67
N PHE A 64 11.23 -7.93 -6.03
CA PHE A 64 10.29 -6.90 -5.62
C PHE A 64 10.31 -5.79 -6.66
N LEU A 65 9.13 -5.48 -7.17
CA LEU A 65 8.91 -4.41 -8.13
C LEU A 65 8.20 -3.26 -7.42
N ASN A 66 8.61 -2.02 -7.70
CA ASN A 66 7.90 -0.84 -7.24
C ASN A 66 8.06 0.30 -8.24
N THR A 67 7.07 1.19 -8.30
CA THR A 67 7.13 2.39 -9.12
C THR A 67 7.25 3.63 -8.24
N ILE A 68 8.26 4.45 -8.52
CA ILE A 68 8.47 5.73 -7.86
C ILE A 68 7.88 6.83 -8.75
N PHE A 69 6.95 7.59 -8.18
CA PHE A 69 6.28 8.70 -8.84
C PHE A 69 6.83 10.02 -8.33
N THR A 70 6.93 10.98 -9.25
CA THR A 70 7.24 12.38 -8.96
C THR A 70 6.04 13.09 -8.33
N ASP A 71 6.26 14.24 -7.71
CA ASP A 71 5.17 15.04 -7.18
C ASP A 71 4.31 15.63 -8.32
N GLU A 72 4.91 15.95 -9.46
CA GLU A 72 4.22 16.39 -10.67
C GLU A 72 3.22 15.32 -11.16
N GLU A 73 3.63 14.05 -11.17
CA GLU A 73 2.74 12.93 -11.56
C GLU A 73 1.60 12.73 -10.57
N ARG A 74 1.88 12.80 -9.27
CA ARG A 74 0.84 12.73 -8.22
C ARG A 74 -0.15 13.87 -8.35
N LEU A 75 0.34 15.09 -8.58
CA LEU A 75 -0.48 16.28 -8.75
C LEU A 75 -1.23 16.29 -10.07
N ALA A 76 -0.75 15.63 -11.12
CA ALA A 76 -1.41 15.52 -12.41
C ALA A 76 -2.59 14.53 -12.39
N ALA A 77 -2.51 13.47 -11.57
CA ALA A 77 -3.52 12.43 -11.52
C ALA A 77 -4.86 12.92 -10.96
N GLU A 78 -5.96 12.38 -11.53
CA GLU A 78 -7.31 12.63 -11.03
C GLU A 78 -7.53 11.96 -9.66
N TRP A 79 -6.92 10.79 -9.48
CA TRP A 79 -6.97 9.97 -8.28
C TRP A 79 -5.57 9.44 -7.93
N CYS A 80 -5.31 9.24 -6.65
CA CYS A 80 -4.16 8.47 -6.16
C CYS A 80 -4.62 7.39 -5.18
N ILE A 81 -3.95 6.25 -5.18
CA ILE A 81 -3.99 5.32 -4.06
C ILE A 81 -3.26 5.97 -2.88
N LEU A 82 -3.93 6.07 -1.73
CA LEU A 82 -3.37 6.57 -0.48
C LEU A 82 -3.09 5.41 0.48
N ARG A 83 -1.86 5.37 1.01
CA ARG A 83 -1.45 4.42 2.06
C ARG A 83 -0.77 5.13 3.22
N GLY A 84 -0.91 4.56 4.42
CA GLY A 84 -0.10 4.95 5.57
C GLY A 84 1.27 4.26 5.54
N LEU A 85 2.36 5.04 5.47
CA LEU A 85 3.73 4.53 5.44
C LEU A 85 4.34 4.35 6.83
N TYR A 86 3.80 5.01 7.85
CA TYR A 86 4.24 4.80 9.22
C TYR A 86 3.45 3.66 9.86
N THR A 87 4.12 2.63 10.36
CA THR A 87 3.45 1.48 10.98
C THR A 87 3.21 1.73 12.47
N LEU A 88 1.95 1.68 12.88
CA LEU A 88 1.52 1.68 14.27
C LEU A 88 1.81 0.34 14.95
N PRO A 89 1.84 0.29 16.29
CA PRO A 89 1.89 -0.96 17.03
C PRO A 89 0.76 -1.92 16.62
N LYS A 90 1.05 -3.22 16.66
CA LYS A 90 0.06 -4.27 16.40
C LYS A 90 -1.13 -4.14 17.37
N PRO A 91 -2.38 -4.28 16.91
CA PRO A 91 -3.53 -4.21 17.79
C PRO A 91 -3.66 -5.48 18.63
N GLU A 92 -4.42 -5.42 19.72
CA GLU A 92 -4.75 -6.59 20.56
C GLU A 92 -5.40 -7.69 19.70
N GLY A 93 -4.96 -8.94 19.81
CA GLY A 93 -5.43 -10.04 18.96
C GLY A 93 -4.84 -10.08 17.54
N GLY A 94 -4.10 -9.04 17.14
CA GLY A 94 -3.40 -8.93 15.85
C GLY A 94 -4.21 -8.36 14.69
N TYR A 95 -3.52 -8.14 13.57
CA TYR A 95 -4.04 -7.42 12.40
C TYR A 95 -5.34 -8.01 11.83
N TRP A 96 -5.38 -9.34 11.68
CA TRP A 96 -6.52 -10.08 11.12
C TRP A 96 -7.41 -10.72 12.18
N SER A 97 -7.52 -10.10 13.35
CA SER A 97 -8.27 -10.67 14.46
C SER A 97 -9.78 -10.69 14.17
N PRO A 98 -10.50 -11.79 14.49
CA PRO A 98 -11.96 -11.80 14.47
C PRO A 98 -12.58 -10.82 15.48
N LEU A 99 -11.78 -10.21 16.36
CA LEU A 99 -12.21 -9.10 17.22
C LEU A 99 -12.59 -7.84 16.42
N TYR A 100 -11.95 -7.62 15.27
CA TYR A 100 -12.14 -6.41 14.46
C TYR A 100 -12.73 -6.69 13.10
N TYR A 101 -12.62 -7.92 12.60
CA TYR A 101 -13.04 -8.27 11.24
C TYR A 101 -14.04 -9.42 11.22
N GLY A 102 -15.04 -9.30 10.34
CA GLY A 102 -16.03 -10.33 10.03
C GLY A 102 -16.27 -10.46 8.52
N GLY A 103 -16.98 -11.50 8.09
CA GLY A 103 -17.39 -11.67 6.68
C GLY A 103 -16.32 -12.22 5.73
N MET A 104 -15.17 -12.64 6.24
CA MET A 104 -14.08 -13.18 5.43
C MET A 104 -14.45 -14.50 4.75
N CYS A 105 -14.18 -14.62 3.45
CA CYS A 105 -14.28 -15.90 2.73
C CYS A 105 -13.22 -16.88 3.28
N PRO A 106 -13.61 -18.11 3.69
CA PRO A 106 -12.68 -19.06 4.28
C PRO A 106 -11.63 -19.58 3.29
N VAL A 107 -11.90 -19.48 1.98
CA VAL A 107 -11.01 -19.98 0.93
C VAL A 107 -10.02 -18.90 0.49
N CYS A 108 -10.51 -17.75 0.04
CA CYS A 108 -9.65 -16.72 -0.54
C CYS A 108 -9.30 -15.58 0.41
N GLY A 109 -9.93 -15.46 1.58
CA GLY A 109 -9.63 -14.39 2.55
C GLY A 109 -10.20 -13.00 2.20
N SER A 110 -10.83 -12.81 1.04
CA SER A 110 -11.49 -11.55 0.69
C SER A 110 -12.84 -11.37 1.38
N GLY A 111 -13.41 -10.17 1.31
CA GLY A 111 -14.77 -9.87 1.81
C GLY A 111 -14.85 -9.54 3.30
N TRP A 112 -13.71 -9.53 4.00
CA TRP A 112 -13.60 -9.00 5.35
C TRP A 112 -14.10 -7.54 5.43
N THR A 113 -14.90 -7.28 6.46
CA THR A 113 -15.45 -5.98 6.82
C THR A 113 -15.06 -5.72 8.28
N GLN A 114 -14.66 -4.48 8.58
CA GLN A 114 -14.37 -4.11 9.95
C GLN A 114 -15.66 -4.00 10.75
N ILE A 115 -15.76 -4.78 11.84
CA ILE A 115 -16.94 -4.89 12.71
C ILE A 115 -16.74 -4.23 14.07
N ALA A 116 -15.51 -3.82 14.41
CA ALA A 116 -15.22 -3.10 15.63
C ALA A 116 -13.98 -2.18 15.47
N PRO A 117 -13.89 -1.09 16.26
CA PRO A 117 -12.69 -0.26 16.33
C PRO A 117 -11.46 -1.03 16.82
N PHE A 118 -10.28 -0.71 16.28
CA PHE A 118 -9.02 -1.28 16.73
C PHE A 118 -8.70 -0.91 18.18
N ARG A 119 -8.05 -1.83 18.89
CA ARG A 119 -7.52 -1.59 20.24
C ARG A 119 -6.00 -1.71 20.24
N LEU A 120 -5.34 -0.67 20.73
CA LEU A 120 -3.89 -0.63 20.92
C LEU A 120 -3.57 -0.72 22.41
N SER A 121 -2.43 -1.34 22.74
CA SER A 121 -1.99 -1.52 24.13
C SER A 121 -1.48 -0.24 24.79
N MET A 122 -1.27 0.82 24.01
CA MET A 122 -0.85 2.14 24.49
C MET A 122 -1.11 3.20 23.42
N GLU A 123 -1.13 4.47 23.83
CA GLU A 123 -1.28 5.61 22.94
C GLU A 123 -0.17 5.60 21.86
N PRO A 124 -0.53 5.55 20.56
CA PRO A 124 0.44 5.49 19.49
C PRO A 124 1.21 6.81 19.37
N ASN A 125 2.53 6.71 19.32
CA ASN A 125 3.40 7.83 18.97
C ASN A 125 3.65 7.82 17.45
N VAL A 126 2.89 8.63 16.71
CA VAL A 126 3.06 8.83 15.26
C VAL A 126 4.23 9.77 14.89
N ARG A 127 4.93 10.31 15.89
CA ARG A 127 6.05 11.25 15.74
C ARG A 127 5.64 12.44 14.87
N ARG A 128 6.30 12.63 13.72
CA ARG A 128 6.05 13.72 12.77
C ARG A 128 5.15 13.28 11.60
N ASN A 129 4.57 12.07 11.66
CA ASN A 129 3.73 11.54 10.60
C ASN A 129 2.28 11.93 10.83
N ALA A 130 1.66 12.39 9.75
CA ALA A 130 0.26 12.76 9.68
C ALA A 130 -0.63 11.56 9.29
N PHE A 131 -0.03 10.55 8.63
CA PHE A 131 -0.70 9.32 8.24
C PHE A 131 0.08 8.10 8.72
N ALA A 132 -0.64 7.03 9.05
CA ALA A 132 -0.10 5.77 9.52
C ALA A 132 -0.98 4.58 9.08
N SER A 133 -0.47 3.36 9.23
CA SER A 133 -1.16 2.10 8.98
C SER A 133 -0.80 1.07 10.05
N LEU A 134 -1.47 -0.09 10.05
CA LEU A 134 -1.04 -1.25 10.85
C LEU A 134 -0.10 -2.17 10.06
N GLY A 135 0.56 -1.67 9.00
CA GLY A 135 1.33 -2.50 8.07
C GLY A 135 0.47 -3.16 6.98
N GLY A 136 -0.83 -2.86 6.97
CA GLY A 136 -1.77 -3.13 5.89
C GLY A 136 -2.20 -1.85 5.18
N ASP A 137 -3.43 -1.85 4.67
CA ASP A 137 -4.06 -0.69 4.02
C ASP A 137 -5.05 0.04 4.92
N GLU A 138 -5.11 -0.30 6.21
CA GLU A 138 -5.81 0.53 7.19
C GLU A 138 -5.16 1.91 7.21
N LEU A 139 -5.99 2.95 7.12
CA LEU A 139 -5.51 4.33 7.11
C LEU A 139 -5.83 4.97 8.47
N PHE A 140 -4.81 5.53 9.09
CA PHE A 140 -4.94 6.33 10.31
C PHE A 140 -4.42 7.73 10.04
N SER A 141 -5.01 8.72 10.71
CA SER A 141 -4.54 10.09 10.62
C SER A 141 -4.70 10.83 11.94
N THR A 142 -3.92 11.89 12.10
CA THR A 142 -3.96 12.79 13.25
C THR A 142 -5.16 13.72 13.18
N ASP A 143 -5.63 14.21 14.32
CA ASP A 143 -6.73 15.16 14.40
C ASP A 143 -6.52 16.43 13.58
N ALA A 144 -5.28 16.95 13.50
CA ALA A 144 -4.97 18.12 12.69
C ALA A 144 -5.33 17.95 11.21
N VAL A 145 -5.07 16.77 10.63
CA VAL A 145 -5.44 16.46 9.23
C VAL A 145 -6.95 16.36 9.10
N LEU A 146 -7.60 15.66 10.03
CA LEU A 146 -9.03 15.40 9.97
C LEU A 146 -9.85 16.68 10.16
N SER A 147 -9.40 17.59 11.03
CA SER A 147 -9.98 18.93 11.17
C SER A 147 -9.82 19.76 9.90
N GLN A 148 -8.68 19.67 9.22
CA GLN A 148 -8.49 20.34 7.93
C GLN A 148 -9.41 19.73 6.86
N PHE A 149 -9.52 18.41 6.78
CA PHE A 149 -10.45 17.73 5.87
C PHE A 149 -11.90 18.16 6.11
N ALA A 150 -12.33 18.25 7.37
CA ALA A 150 -13.66 18.75 7.71
C ALA A 150 -13.86 20.22 7.27
N THR A 151 -12.87 21.07 7.55
CA THR A 151 -12.91 22.51 7.19
C THR A 151 -13.01 22.72 5.67
N GLU A 152 -12.27 21.92 4.89
CA GLU A 152 -12.27 21.98 3.42
C GLU A 152 -13.43 21.20 2.78
N GLY A 153 -14.32 20.63 3.59
CA GLY A 153 -15.47 19.85 3.12
C GLY A 153 -15.06 18.63 2.29
N VAL A 154 -14.01 17.92 2.70
CA VAL A 154 -13.58 16.64 2.11
C VAL A 154 -14.60 15.57 2.41
N ARG A 155 -15.03 14.82 1.39
CA ARG A 155 -16.14 13.86 1.48
C ARG A 155 -15.70 12.43 1.20
N GLY A 156 -16.54 11.47 1.58
CA GLY A 156 -16.39 10.06 1.22
C GLY A 156 -15.61 9.21 2.23
N PHE A 157 -15.31 9.76 3.41
CA PHE A 157 -14.71 9.00 4.51
C PHE A 157 -15.48 9.17 5.80
N GLU A 158 -15.34 8.18 6.67
CA GLU A 158 -15.78 8.16 8.06
C GLU A 158 -14.57 8.13 8.98
N ILE A 159 -14.79 8.57 10.22
CA ILE A 159 -13.76 8.55 11.26
C ILE A 159 -14.21 7.56 12.33
N GLN A 160 -13.36 6.58 12.64
CA GLN A 160 -13.55 5.70 13.78
C GLN A 160 -12.50 5.96 14.87
N PRO A 161 -12.88 5.85 16.16
CA PRO A 161 -11.90 5.97 17.23
C PRO A 161 -10.90 4.81 17.17
N VAL A 162 -9.67 5.06 17.58
CA VAL A 162 -8.75 3.98 17.97
C VAL A 162 -8.81 3.87 19.48
N LEU A 163 -9.04 2.68 20.02
CA LEU A 163 -9.21 2.50 21.46
C LEU A 163 -7.86 2.16 22.11
N ILE A 164 -7.62 2.71 23.29
CA ILE A 164 -6.40 2.50 24.07
C ILE A 164 -6.73 1.72 25.34
N ASN A 165 -5.90 0.71 25.63
CA ASN A 165 -5.94 -0.10 26.84
C ASN A 165 -7.25 -0.88 27.05
N ARG A 166 -7.36 -1.58 28.18
CA ARG A 166 -8.60 -2.24 28.61
C ARG A 166 -9.72 -1.26 28.94
N GLU A 167 -9.39 -0.02 29.30
CA GLU A 167 -10.32 1.05 29.68
C GLU A 167 -11.09 1.61 28.48
N ARG A 168 -10.65 1.30 27.25
CA ARG A 168 -11.32 1.68 25.98
C ARG A 168 -11.48 3.20 25.82
N CYS A 169 -10.52 3.97 26.31
CA CYS A 169 -10.45 5.40 26.00
C CYS A 169 -10.09 5.59 24.53
N ALA A 170 -10.67 6.59 23.86
CA ALA A 170 -10.26 6.93 22.51
C ALA A 170 -8.84 7.52 22.52
N SER A 171 -8.05 7.16 21.51
CA SER A 171 -6.73 7.72 21.24
C SER A 171 -6.86 9.22 20.99
N ASN A 172 -5.98 9.99 21.60
CA ASN A 172 -5.88 11.43 21.36
C ASN A 172 -4.99 11.74 20.15
N ASN A 173 -4.11 10.82 19.75
CA ASN A 173 -3.14 11.07 18.69
C ASN A 173 -3.61 10.67 17.30
N VAL A 174 -4.40 9.61 17.18
CA VAL A 174 -4.83 9.08 15.88
C VAL A 174 -6.27 8.61 15.90
N LYS A 175 -6.92 8.75 14.75
CA LYS A 175 -8.20 8.13 14.46
C LYS A 175 -8.07 7.34 13.15
N GLN A 176 -8.90 6.34 13.00
CA GLN A 176 -8.96 5.58 11.76
C GLN A 176 -9.81 6.33 10.73
N VAL A 177 -9.31 6.40 9.51
CA VAL A 177 -10.03 6.90 8.33
C VAL A 177 -10.56 5.71 7.56
N ILE A 178 -11.88 5.66 7.36
CA ILE A 178 -12.54 4.60 6.60
C ILE A 178 -13.16 5.22 5.35
N ALA A 179 -12.68 4.85 4.18
CA ALA A 179 -13.35 5.22 2.94
C ALA A 179 -14.72 4.52 2.88
N SER A 180 -15.79 5.31 2.85
CA SER A 180 -17.18 4.85 3.01
C SER A 180 -17.80 4.40 1.69
N ASN A 181 -17.24 4.86 0.56
CA ASN A 181 -17.74 4.56 -0.77
C ASN A 181 -16.88 3.52 -1.45
N VAL A 182 -17.50 2.67 -2.26
CA VAL A 182 -16.83 1.75 -3.17
C VAL A 182 -17.17 2.18 -4.58
N ALA A 183 -16.18 2.27 -5.45
CA ALA A 183 -16.36 2.50 -6.88
C ALA A 183 -17.13 1.33 -7.53
N GLY A 184 -17.55 1.50 -8.79
CA GLY A 184 -17.90 0.35 -9.63
C GLY A 184 -16.64 -0.43 -10.05
N PRO A 185 -16.80 -1.58 -10.74
CA PRO A 185 -15.68 -2.29 -11.37
C PRO A 185 -14.98 -1.37 -12.37
N ALA A 186 -13.81 -0.87 -11.99
CA ALA A 186 -13.09 0.20 -12.66
C ALA A 186 -11.83 -0.32 -13.36
N LEU A 187 -11.27 -1.45 -12.96
CA LEU A 187 -10.02 -1.94 -13.54
C LEU A 187 -10.15 -2.16 -15.06
N ALA A 188 -9.34 -1.45 -15.83
CA ALA A 188 -9.19 -1.69 -17.26
C ALA A 188 -8.18 -2.83 -17.48
N GLU A 189 -8.65 -4.07 -17.33
CA GLU A 189 -7.83 -5.28 -17.50
C GLU A 189 -7.15 -5.39 -18.87
N ASP A 190 -7.67 -4.71 -19.89
CA ASP A 190 -7.09 -4.64 -21.23
C ASP A 190 -5.81 -3.77 -21.30
N LEU A 191 -5.55 -2.94 -20.28
CA LEU A 191 -4.42 -2.02 -20.22
C LEU A 191 -3.37 -2.42 -19.17
N VAL A 192 -3.61 -3.47 -18.38
CA VAL A 192 -2.64 -3.95 -17.39
C VAL A 192 -1.55 -4.78 -18.05
N GLU A 193 -0.31 -4.67 -17.56
CA GLU A 193 0.78 -5.52 -18.03
C GLU A 193 0.61 -6.97 -17.51
N HIS A 194 0.17 -7.87 -18.38
CA HIS A 194 -0.19 -9.26 -18.04
C HIS A 194 0.95 -10.08 -17.40
N GLU A 195 2.22 -9.81 -17.73
CA GLU A 195 3.36 -10.55 -17.15
C GLU A 195 3.45 -10.40 -15.63
N HIS A 196 2.97 -9.26 -15.12
CA HIS A 196 3.04 -8.89 -13.71
C HIS A 196 1.66 -8.79 -13.04
N PHE A 197 0.59 -8.93 -13.82
CA PHE A 197 -0.78 -8.86 -13.34
C PHE A 197 -1.48 -10.20 -13.48
N ARG A 198 -1.72 -10.87 -12.36
CA ARG A 198 -2.48 -12.12 -12.31
C ARG A 198 -3.76 -11.92 -11.53
N SER A 199 -4.86 -12.38 -12.10
CA SER A 199 -6.15 -12.46 -11.42
C SER A 199 -6.50 -13.91 -11.10
N THR A 200 -7.27 -14.12 -10.04
CA THR A 200 -7.77 -15.44 -9.68
C THR A 200 -9.18 -15.29 -9.13
N LYS A 201 -10.10 -16.06 -9.71
CA LYS A 201 -11.49 -16.12 -9.25
C LYS A 201 -11.62 -17.17 -8.15
N CYS A 202 -12.18 -16.77 -7.02
CA CYS A 202 -12.44 -17.67 -5.91
C CYS A 202 -13.64 -18.58 -6.24
N ALA A 203 -13.43 -19.90 -6.20
CA ALA A 203 -14.50 -20.87 -6.40
C ALA A 203 -15.58 -20.85 -5.30
N CYS A 204 -15.26 -20.34 -4.10
CA CYS A 204 -16.19 -20.32 -2.96
C CYS A 204 -17.08 -19.08 -2.92
N CYS A 205 -16.51 -17.88 -3.11
CA CYS A 205 -17.28 -16.62 -3.01
C CYS A 205 -17.47 -15.91 -4.35
N GLY A 206 -16.94 -16.45 -5.46
CA GLY A 206 -17.06 -15.88 -6.80
C GLY A 206 -16.25 -14.61 -7.06
N ARG A 207 -15.66 -13.98 -6.03
CA ARG A 207 -14.86 -12.77 -6.18
C ARG A 207 -13.57 -13.04 -6.95
N THR A 208 -13.19 -12.09 -7.80
CA THR A 208 -11.86 -12.02 -8.41
C THR A 208 -10.96 -11.20 -7.50
N TRP A 209 -9.77 -11.73 -7.22
CA TRP A 209 -8.69 -10.95 -6.64
C TRP A 209 -7.52 -10.91 -7.61
N HIS A 210 -6.76 -9.84 -7.52
CA HIS A 210 -5.64 -9.52 -8.39
C HIS A 210 -4.37 -9.45 -7.54
N LEU A 211 -3.22 -9.81 -8.10
CA LEU A 211 -1.95 -9.46 -7.44
C LEU A 211 -1.82 -7.94 -7.34
N TYR A 212 -1.04 -7.48 -6.36
CA TYR A 212 -0.76 -6.05 -6.22
C TYR A 212 -0.18 -5.50 -7.53
N TYR A 213 -0.78 -4.41 -8.01
CA TYR A 213 -0.29 -3.70 -9.17
C TYR A 213 0.86 -2.79 -8.74
N SER A 214 2.09 -3.20 -9.05
CA SER A 214 3.31 -2.51 -8.60
C SER A 214 4.09 -1.81 -9.71
N ARG A 215 3.66 -1.98 -10.96
CA ARG A 215 4.34 -1.48 -12.16
C ARG A 215 3.52 -0.40 -12.85
N GLY A 216 4.03 0.84 -12.90
CA GLY A 216 3.31 1.96 -13.50
C GLY A 216 2.06 2.36 -12.72
N MET A 217 1.18 3.11 -13.38
CA MET A 217 -0.07 3.61 -12.81
C MET A 217 -1.20 2.62 -13.06
N LEU A 218 -1.97 2.26 -12.02
CA LEU A 218 -3.10 1.33 -12.15
C LEU A 218 -4.16 1.92 -13.10
N PRO A 219 -4.51 1.26 -14.22
CA PRO A 219 -5.49 1.80 -15.15
C PRO A 219 -6.93 1.56 -14.66
N LEU A 220 -7.67 2.64 -14.42
CA LEU A 220 -9.05 2.62 -13.93
C LEU A 220 -9.97 3.41 -14.87
N ARG A 221 -11.12 2.85 -15.22
CA ARG A 221 -12.15 3.45 -16.07
C ARG A 221 -12.87 4.57 -15.34
N ARG A 222 -12.82 5.79 -15.90
CA ARG A 222 -13.43 6.98 -15.30
C ARG A 222 -14.91 6.78 -14.97
N SER A 223 -15.64 6.12 -15.85
CA SER A 223 -17.09 5.90 -15.72
C SER A 223 -17.50 5.08 -14.50
N ALA A 224 -16.57 4.33 -13.91
CA ALA A 224 -16.83 3.53 -12.70
C ALA A 224 -16.45 4.27 -11.41
N LEU A 225 -15.70 5.37 -11.51
CA LEU A 225 -15.26 6.16 -10.36
C LEU A 225 -16.32 7.20 -9.98
N ARG A 226 -16.51 7.39 -8.68
CA ARG A 226 -17.38 8.44 -8.17
C ARG A 226 -16.69 9.79 -8.19
N SER A 227 -17.28 10.78 -8.86
CA SER A 227 -16.75 12.16 -8.91
C SER A 227 -17.29 13.07 -7.80
N ASP A 228 -18.26 12.61 -7.01
CA ASP A 228 -18.90 13.38 -5.94
C ASP A 228 -18.24 13.18 -4.57
N VAL A 229 -17.13 12.46 -4.49
CA VAL A 229 -16.41 12.16 -3.25
C VAL A 229 -14.93 12.45 -3.40
N ASP A 230 -14.22 12.53 -2.28
CA ASP A 230 -12.76 12.66 -2.27
C ASP A 230 -12.06 11.40 -1.79
N PHE A 231 -12.80 10.49 -1.15
CA PHE A 231 -12.35 9.18 -0.71
C PHE A 231 -13.32 8.13 -1.25
N GLN A 232 -12.77 7.08 -1.86
CA GLN A 232 -13.50 5.87 -2.23
C GLN A 232 -12.53 4.68 -2.23
N MET A 233 -13.06 3.47 -2.18
CA MET A 233 -12.29 2.24 -2.41
C MET A 233 -12.48 1.76 -3.84
N THR A 234 -11.49 1.06 -4.40
CA THR A 234 -11.69 0.26 -5.62
C THR A 234 -12.77 -0.80 -5.40
N ASP A 235 -13.47 -1.23 -6.44
CA ASP A 235 -14.30 -2.44 -6.32
C ASP A 235 -13.41 -3.68 -6.22
N GLU A 236 -12.30 -3.67 -6.96
CA GLU A 236 -11.34 -4.75 -7.09
C GLU A 236 -10.56 -5.01 -5.82
N TRP A 237 -10.23 -6.29 -5.64
CA TRP A 237 -9.44 -6.78 -4.51
C TRP A 237 -8.02 -7.07 -4.97
N PHE A 238 -7.03 -6.40 -4.39
CA PHE A 238 -5.61 -6.55 -4.69
C PHE A 238 -4.86 -7.26 -3.54
N GLY A 239 -3.90 -8.11 -3.88
CA GLY A 239 -3.16 -8.96 -2.95
C GLY A 239 -3.63 -10.42 -2.98
N SER A 240 -2.99 -11.28 -2.17
CA SER A 240 -3.21 -12.72 -2.18
C SER A 240 -3.75 -13.24 -0.86
N GLY A 241 -4.72 -14.17 -0.91
CA GLY A 241 -5.26 -14.84 0.27
C GLY A 241 -5.86 -13.84 1.28
N ARG A 242 -5.60 -14.06 2.57
CA ARG A 242 -6.10 -13.20 3.67
C ARG A 242 -5.56 -11.77 3.67
N ALA A 243 -4.66 -11.43 2.74
CA ALA A 243 -4.16 -10.07 2.57
C ALA A 243 -4.81 -9.35 1.37
N ALA A 244 -5.76 -9.96 0.66
CA ALA A 244 -6.47 -9.32 -0.43
C ALA A 244 -7.40 -8.21 0.09
N ARG A 245 -7.32 -7.03 -0.52
CA ARG A 245 -8.00 -5.82 -0.02
C ARG A 245 -8.25 -4.81 -1.13
N ARG A 246 -9.16 -3.88 -0.88
CA ARG A 246 -9.43 -2.77 -1.81
C ARG A 246 -8.45 -1.65 -1.56
N GLU A 247 -8.05 -0.97 -2.64
CA GLU A 247 -7.17 0.20 -2.53
C GLU A 247 -8.00 1.42 -2.16
N ILE A 248 -7.49 2.26 -1.25
CA ILE A 248 -8.11 3.53 -0.89
C ILE A 248 -7.68 4.58 -1.91
N LEU A 249 -8.63 5.06 -2.72
CA LEU A 249 -8.44 6.14 -3.67
C LEU A 249 -8.78 7.48 -3.03
N VAL A 250 -7.91 8.47 -3.25
CA VAL A 250 -8.13 9.86 -2.87
C VAL A 250 -8.09 10.78 -4.08
N SER A 251 -8.96 11.78 -4.09
CA SER A 251 -9.07 12.73 -5.19
C SER A 251 -7.83 13.61 -5.29
N ARG A 252 -7.63 14.19 -6.48
CA ARG A 252 -6.63 15.22 -6.73
C ARG A 252 -6.63 16.34 -5.68
N ARG A 253 -7.80 16.71 -5.15
CA ARG A 253 -7.93 17.73 -4.10
C ARG A 253 -7.21 17.32 -2.82
N VAL A 254 -7.42 16.09 -2.36
CA VAL A 254 -6.76 15.55 -1.16
C VAL A 254 -5.25 15.42 -1.38
N VAL A 255 -4.82 15.00 -2.57
CA VAL A 255 -3.40 14.95 -2.95
C VAL A 255 -2.74 16.33 -2.82
N HIS A 256 -3.39 17.38 -3.36
CA HIS A 256 -2.89 18.75 -3.23
C HIS A 256 -2.77 19.17 -1.77
N MET A 257 -3.76 18.84 -0.93
CA MET A 257 -3.70 19.15 0.51
C MET A 257 -2.52 18.46 1.19
N ILE A 258 -2.29 17.17 0.92
CA ILE A 258 -1.19 16.40 1.51
C ILE A 258 0.16 17.02 1.14
N LEU A 259 0.39 17.31 -0.14
CA LEU A 259 1.66 17.83 -0.63
C LEU A 259 1.88 19.29 -0.21
N LYS A 260 0.86 20.15 -0.33
CA LYS A 260 0.94 21.57 0.09
C LYS A 260 1.29 21.71 1.56
N ASN A 261 0.67 20.90 2.43
CA ASN A 261 0.91 20.94 3.87
C ASN A 261 2.13 20.12 4.31
N LYS A 262 2.82 19.45 3.37
CA LYS A 262 3.98 18.57 3.63
C LYS A 262 3.68 17.50 4.69
N TRP A 263 2.46 16.97 4.66
CA TRP A 263 2.03 15.94 5.60
C TRP A 263 2.79 14.64 5.36
N ARG A 264 3.53 14.19 6.38
CA ARG A 264 4.41 13.01 6.29
C ARG A 264 3.65 11.72 6.55
N GLY A 265 4.22 10.62 6.10
CA GLY A 265 3.66 9.28 6.33
C GLY A 265 2.56 8.89 5.34
N ALA A 266 2.25 9.73 4.35
CA ALA A 266 1.37 9.37 3.23
C ALA A 266 2.20 8.78 2.08
N GLY A 267 1.78 7.63 1.59
CA GLY A 267 2.20 7.07 0.30
C GLY A 267 1.14 7.38 -0.73
N LEU A 268 1.54 7.99 -1.85
CA LEU A 268 0.65 8.37 -2.94
C LEU A 268 1.14 7.73 -4.24
N ALA A 269 0.33 6.84 -4.79
CA ALA A 269 0.54 6.22 -6.10
C ALA A 269 -0.57 6.68 -7.06
N PRO A 270 -0.27 7.47 -8.10
CA PRO A 270 -1.26 7.91 -9.09
C PRO A 270 -1.85 6.71 -9.85
N VAL A 271 -3.12 6.83 -10.19
CA VAL A 271 -3.82 5.90 -11.08
C VAL A 271 -4.00 6.53 -12.45
N GLN A 272 -3.97 5.71 -13.49
CA GLN A 272 -4.22 6.15 -14.85
C GLN A 272 -5.73 6.09 -15.09
N VAL A 273 -6.40 7.23 -15.09
CA VAL A 273 -7.83 7.27 -15.38
C VAL A 273 -8.06 7.27 -16.90
N VAL A 274 -8.71 6.22 -17.39
CA VAL A 274 -9.04 6.01 -18.82
C VAL A 274 -10.52 6.22 -19.11
#